data_AF-T1HL05-F1
#
_entry.id   AF-T1HL05-F1
#
_cell.length_a   1.000
_cell.length_b   1.000
_cell.length_c   1.000
_cell.angle_alpha   90.00
_cell.angle_beta   90.00
_cell.angle_gamma   90.00
#
_symmetry.space_group_name_H-M   'P 1'
#
loop_
_entity.id
_entity.type
_entity.pdbx_description
1 polymer ?
#
loop_
_entity_poly.entity_id
_entity_poly.type
_entity_poly.pdbx_seq_one_letter_code
_entity_poly.pdbx_strand_id
1 'polypeptide(L)'
;MEFSCSPDVGSLEVRIASSLLETVCERIEENNYEITDEDIAVLYDVFGTDLEKSFELIEKKSFELVTVGNTARTYIVVNGSSGIYTLYPYVNFCQCCAYKMSITKKKPFICKHILGSRLAIAMKKCKSRTSPNFVYHNMSDNNVL
;
A
#
# COMPACT_ATOMS: atom_id res chain seq x y z
N MET A 1 -15.85 -33.40 18.67
CA MET A 1 -14.56 -32.70 18.54
C MET A 1 -14.90 -31.26 18.24
N GLU A 2 -15.07 -30.46 19.28
CA GLU A 2 -15.41 -29.04 19.16
C GLU A 2 -14.12 -28.27 18.83
N PHE A 3 -14.04 -27.71 17.63
CA PHE A 3 -13.00 -26.73 17.32
C PHE A 3 -13.40 -25.43 18.02
N SER A 4 -12.89 -25.22 19.23
CA SER A 4 -12.95 -23.90 19.86
C SER A 4 -12.08 -22.95 19.03
N CYS A 5 -12.73 -22.15 18.17
CA CYS A 5 -12.09 -21.02 17.51
C CYS A 5 -11.66 -20.03 18.61
N SER A 6 -10.39 -20.08 18.98
CA SER A 6 -9.79 -19.05 19.82
C SER A 6 -9.79 -17.74 19.02
N PRO A 7 -10.17 -16.60 19.59
CA PRO A 7 -10.11 -15.33 18.88
C PRO A 7 -8.65 -15.07 18.46
N ASP A 8 -8.39 -15.06 17.15
CA ASP A 8 -7.07 -14.79 16.58
C ASP A 8 -6.74 -13.32 16.84
N VAL A 9 -5.99 -13.06 17.92
CA VAL A 9 -5.58 -11.71 18.36
C VAL A 9 -4.83 -10.95 17.26
N GLY A 10 -4.15 -11.67 16.36
CA GLY A 10 -3.50 -11.12 15.16
C GLY A 10 -4.47 -10.48 14.16
N SER A 11 -5.75 -10.88 14.16
CA SER A 11 -6.77 -10.28 13.30
C SER A 11 -7.17 -8.87 13.74
N LEU A 12 -7.10 -8.55 15.04
CA LEU A 12 -7.52 -7.26 15.56
C LEU A 12 -6.48 -6.18 15.24
N GLU A 13 -5.20 -6.44 15.48
CA GLU A 13 -4.10 -5.51 15.15
C GLU A 13 -4.06 -5.20 13.64
N VAL A 14 -4.26 -6.20 12.78
CA VAL A 14 -4.33 -6.02 11.32
C VAL A 14 -5.50 -5.11 10.92
N ARG A 15 -6.66 -5.30 11.55
CA ARG A 15 -7.87 -4.49 11.29
C ARG A 15 -7.69 -3.06 11.76
N ILE A 16 -7.13 -2.86 12.95
CA ILE A 16 -6.84 -1.53 13.49
C ILE A 16 -5.86 -0.80 12.58
N ALA A 17 -4.77 -1.44 12.17
CA ALA A 17 -3.79 -0.84 11.28
C ALA A 17 -4.39 -0.44 9.93
N SER A 18 -5.23 -1.31 9.35
CA SER A 18 -5.90 -1.03 8.07
C SER A 18 -6.91 0.12 8.20
N SER A 19 -7.72 0.10 9.25
CA SER A 19 -8.72 1.13 9.53
C SER A 19 -8.06 2.48 9.80
N LEU A 20 -6.96 2.51 10.57
CA LEU A 20 -6.20 3.72 10.83
C LEU A 20 -5.69 4.33 9.52
N LEU A 21 -5.10 3.51 8.65
CA LEU A 21 -4.59 3.98 7.36
C LEU A 21 -5.70 4.55 6.49
N GLU A 22 -6.87 3.90 6.46
CA GLU A 22 -8.05 4.39 5.73
C GLU A 22 -8.52 5.74 6.29
N THR A 23 -8.67 5.87 7.61
CA THR A 23 -9.03 7.14 8.25
C THR A 23 -8.03 8.26 7.95
N VAL A 24 -6.73 7.97 7.96
CA VAL A 24 -5.71 8.98 7.61
C VAL A 24 -5.81 9.37 6.13
N CYS A 25 -6.04 8.42 5.23
CA CYS A 25 -6.25 8.72 3.82
C CYS A 25 -7.48 9.63 3.60
N GLU A 26 -8.58 9.37 4.30
CA GLU A 26 -9.77 10.22 4.26
C GLU A 26 -9.46 11.64 4.77
N ARG A 27 -8.76 11.78 5.90
CA ARG A 27 -8.33 13.08 6.43
C ARG A 27 -7.43 13.85 5.45
N ILE A 28 -6.50 13.17 4.78
CA ILE A 28 -5.65 13.79 3.75
C ILE A 28 -6.52 14.31 2.60
N GLU A 29 -7.48 13.51 2.13
CA GLU A 29 -8.37 13.92 1.02
C GLU A 29 -9.26 15.12 1.40
N GLU A 30 -9.74 15.17 2.64
CA GLU A 30 -10.50 16.30 3.20
C GLU A 30 -9.62 17.55 3.42
N ASN A 31 -8.33 17.35 3.72
CA ASN A 31 -7.36 18.40 3.97
C ASN A 31 -6.56 18.79 2.71
N ASN A 32 -7.25 18.97 1.58
CA ASN A 32 -6.63 19.39 0.31
C ASN A 32 -5.44 18.55 -0.15
N TYR A 33 -5.45 17.25 0.16
CA TYR A 33 -4.40 16.29 -0.19
C TYR A 33 -3.07 16.51 0.56
N GLU A 34 -3.11 17.24 1.68
CA GLU A 34 -1.96 17.48 2.56
C GLU A 34 -2.04 16.60 3.81
N ILE A 35 -0.96 15.90 4.10
CA ILE A 35 -0.79 15.11 5.32
C ILE A 35 -0.26 15.99 6.45
N THR A 36 -0.79 15.85 7.67
CA THR A 36 -0.32 16.63 8.83
C THR A 36 0.77 15.90 9.62
N ASP A 37 1.47 16.62 10.49
CA ASP A 37 2.46 16.03 11.40
C ASP A 37 1.80 15.04 12.38
N GLU A 38 0.57 15.31 12.81
CA GLU A 38 -0.21 14.38 13.64
C GLU A 38 -0.54 13.08 12.91
N ASP A 39 -0.93 13.17 11.62
CA ASP A 39 -1.16 11.99 10.79
C ASP A 39 0.12 11.15 10.66
N ILE A 40 1.25 11.81 10.40
CA ILE A 40 2.56 11.15 10.32
C ILE A 40 2.91 10.46 11.65
N ALA A 41 2.72 11.14 12.78
CA ALA A 41 3.03 10.59 14.10
C ALA A 41 2.20 9.33 14.39
N VAL A 42 0.88 9.37 14.19
CA VAL A 42 0.01 8.22 14.46
C VAL A 42 0.29 7.06 13.50
N LEU A 43 0.59 7.33 12.23
CA LEU A 43 1.03 6.29 11.30
C LEU A 43 2.39 5.70 11.72
N TYR A 44 3.31 6.52 12.23
CA TYR A 44 4.64 6.07 12.63
C TYR A 44 4.58 5.10 13.81
N ASP A 45 3.72 5.38 14.79
CA ASP A 45 3.52 4.51 15.95
C ASP A 45 3.08 3.09 15.56
N VAL A 46 2.35 2.94 14.44
CA VAL A 46 1.85 1.63 13.97
C VAL A 46 2.79 0.97 12.96
N PHE A 47 3.33 1.73 12.00
CA PHE A 47 4.07 1.19 10.86
C PHE A 47 5.59 1.37 10.96
N GLY A 48 6.07 2.25 11.84
CA GLY A 48 7.50 2.53 12.07
C GLY A 48 8.27 2.75 10.77
N THR A 49 9.40 2.05 10.62
CA THR A 49 10.29 2.19 9.46
C THR A 49 9.66 1.85 8.10
N ASP A 50 8.52 1.15 8.06
CA ASP A 50 7.80 0.95 6.80
C ASP A 50 7.14 2.25 6.31
N LEU A 51 6.78 3.17 7.22
CA LEU A 51 6.30 4.51 6.88
C LEU A 51 7.41 5.36 6.27
N GLU A 52 8.59 5.43 6.89
CA GLU A 52 9.75 6.16 6.36
C GLU A 52 10.07 5.72 4.93
N LYS A 53 10.18 4.39 4.72
CA LYS A 53 10.46 3.82 3.40
C LYS A 53 9.33 4.06 2.40
N SER A 54 8.09 4.20 2.88
CA SER A 54 6.96 4.54 2.01
C SER A 54 7.05 5.98 1.52
N PHE A 55 7.43 6.92 2.40
CA PHE A 55 7.66 8.32 2.02
C PHE A 55 8.83 8.46 1.06
N GLU A 56 9.93 7.73 1.25
CA GLU A 56 11.02 7.71 0.27
C GLU A 56 10.54 7.32 -1.14
N LEU A 57 9.65 6.35 -1.26
CA LEU A 57 9.07 5.93 -2.55
C LEU A 57 8.14 7.01 -3.13
N ILE A 58 7.39 7.70 -2.28
CA ILE A 58 6.50 8.81 -2.68
C ILE A 58 7.34 9.96 -3.24
N GLU A 59 8.40 10.36 -2.54
CA GLU A 59 9.32 11.42 -2.97
C GLU A 59 10.02 11.08 -4.29
N LYS A 60 10.41 9.81 -4.46
CA LYS A 60 10.98 9.29 -5.71
C LYS A 60 9.96 9.16 -6.86
N LYS A 61 8.67 9.48 -6.61
CA LYS A 61 7.56 9.34 -7.58
C LYS A 61 7.48 7.91 -8.14
N SER A 62 7.68 6.92 -7.27
CA SER A 62 7.70 5.50 -7.61
C SER A 62 6.33 4.87 -7.86
N PHE A 63 5.24 5.60 -7.62
CA PHE A 63 3.86 5.10 -7.74
C PHE A 63 3.18 5.60 -9.00
N GLU A 64 2.54 4.67 -9.72
CA GLU A 64 1.77 4.97 -10.92
C GLU A 64 0.44 4.21 -10.94
N LEU A 65 -0.66 4.96 -11.00
CA LEU A 65 -2.02 4.46 -11.13
C LEU A 65 -2.33 4.23 -12.61
N VAL A 66 -2.65 2.99 -12.94
CA VAL A 66 -2.93 2.57 -14.31
C VAL A 66 -4.40 2.19 -14.43
N THR A 67 -5.12 2.86 -15.33
CA THR A 67 -6.49 2.51 -15.71
C THR A 67 -6.47 1.60 -16.93
N VAL A 68 -7.21 0.49 -16.89
CA VAL A 68 -7.23 -0.50 -18.00
C VAL A 68 -8.28 -0.10 -19.03
N GLY A 69 -7.85 0.32 -20.21
CA GLY A 69 -8.66 0.64 -21.38
C GLY A 69 -9.78 1.62 -21.04
N ASN A 70 -10.97 1.36 -21.59
CA ASN A 70 -12.20 2.09 -21.26
C ASN A 70 -12.93 1.48 -20.05
N THR A 71 -12.24 0.77 -19.17
CA THR A 71 -12.84 0.17 -17.96
C THR A 71 -12.57 1.04 -16.75
N ALA A 72 -13.37 0.86 -15.69
CA ALA A 72 -13.13 1.48 -14.39
C ALA A 72 -12.08 0.72 -13.54
N ARG A 73 -11.40 -0.30 -14.09
CA ARG A 73 -10.44 -1.11 -13.34
C ARG A 73 -9.09 -0.39 -13.28
N THR A 74 -8.58 -0.24 -12.05
CA THR A 74 -7.28 0.37 -11.80
C THR A 74 -6.35 -0.57 -11.04
N TYR A 75 -5.06 -0.43 -11.29
CA TYR A 75 -3.99 -1.07 -10.54
C TYR A 75 -2.83 -0.09 -10.38
N ILE A 76 -1.94 -0.37 -9.44
CA ILE A 76 -0.82 0.51 -9.13
C ILE A 76 0.46 -0.23 -9.48
N VAL A 77 1.31 0.42 -10.26
CA VAL A 77 2.68 -0.03 -10.51
C VAL A 77 3.59 0.72 -9.54
N VAL A 78 4.39 -0.02 -8.79
CA VAL A 78 5.37 0.53 -7.85
C VAL A 78 6.76 0.16 -8.31
N ASN A 79 7.59 1.15 -8.59
CA ASN A 79 9.01 0.93 -8.86
C ASN A 79 9.79 0.98 -7.53
N GLY A 80 10.02 -0.18 -6.93
CA GLY A 80 10.74 -0.32 -5.67
C GLY A 80 12.21 -0.69 -5.88
N SER A 81 13.00 -0.65 -4.81
CA SER A 81 14.45 -0.91 -4.88
C SER A 81 14.82 -2.34 -5.30
N SER A 82 13.91 -3.30 -5.18
CA SER A 82 14.15 -4.71 -5.51
C SER A 82 13.35 -5.20 -6.72
N GLY A 83 12.70 -4.30 -7.46
CA GLY A 83 11.91 -4.63 -8.65
C GLY A 83 10.59 -3.87 -8.73
N ILE A 84 9.78 -4.23 -9.72
CA ILE A 84 8.46 -3.65 -9.97
C ILE A 84 7.38 -4.48 -9.29
N TYR A 85 6.38 -3.81 -8.71
CA TYR A 85 5.25 -4.45 -8.03
C TYR A 85 3.93 -3.98 -8.62
N THR A 86 3.01 -4.92 -8.88
CA THR A 86 1.61 -4.62 -9.16
C THR A 86 0.78 -4.75 -7.89
N LEU A 87 0.12 -3.65 -7.48
CA LEU A 87 -0.80 -3.57 -6.35
C LEU A 87 -2.20 -3.15 -6.81
N TYR A 88 -3.18 -3.22 -5.91
CA TYR A 88 -4.54 -2.73 -6.14
C TYR A 88 -4.94 -1.77 -5.01
N PRO A 89 -5.61 -0.64 -5.30
CA PRO A 89 -5.85 0.44 -4.33
C PRO A 89 -6.49 -0.01 -3.00
N TYR A 90 -7.36 -1.01 -3.04
CA TYR A 90 -8.16 -1.46 -1.89
C TYR A 90 -7.82 -2.90 -1.45
N VAL A 91 -6.69 -3.45 -1.90
CA VAL A 91 -6.28 -4.83 -1.57
C VAL A 91 -4.95 -4.83 -0.84
N ASN A 92 -4.93 -5.39 0.36
CA ASN A 92 -3.72 -5.56 1.16
C ASN A 92 -2.94 -6.80 0.71
N PHE A 93 -2.41 -6.76 -0.51
CA PHE A 93 -1.57 -7.80 -1.07
C PHE A 93 -0.37 -7.20 -1.79
N CYS A 94 0.81 -7.71 -1.47
CA CYS A 94 2.04 -7.37 -2.17
C CYS A 94 2.92 -8.62 -2.26
N GLN A 95 3.58 -8.83 -3.41
CA GLN A 95 4.47 -9.98 -3.54
C GLN A 95 5.78 -9.85 -2.75
N CYS A 96 6.10 -8.68 -2.19
CA CYS A 96 7.41 -8.41 -1.58
C CYS A 96 7.71 -9.32 -0.37
N CYS A 97 8.99 -9.52 -0.08
CA CYS A 97 9.42 -10.35 1.04
C CYS A 97 8.88 -9.86 2.39
N ALA A 98 8.80 -8.54 2.60
CA ALA A 98 8.27 -7.98 3.84
C ALA A 98 6.81 -8.41 4.11
N TYR A 99 5.97 -8.40 3.06
CA TYR A 99 4.58 -8.87 3.15
C TYR A 99 4.50 -10.39 3.40
N LYS A 100 5.28 -11.20 2.68
CA LYS A 100 5.33 -12.66 2.91
C LYS A 100 5.72 -13.00 4.35
N MET A 101 6.67 -12.25 4.90
CA MET A 101 7.10 -12.41 6.29
C MET A 101 6.06 -11.90 7.29
N SER A 102 5.27 -10.87 6.98
CA SER A 102 4.22 -10.39 7.88
C SER A 102 3.10 -11.41 8.06
N ILE A 103 2.74 -12.15 7.00
CA ILE A 103 1.82 -13.29 7.06
C ILE A 103 2.31 -14.33 8.07
N THR A 104 3.57 -14.74 7.95
CA THR A 104 4.17 -15.77 8.82
C THR A 104 4.25 -15.30 10.27
N LYS A 105 4.51 -14.00 10.48
CA LYS A 105 4.67 -13.39 11.81
C LYS A 105 3.37 -12.89 12.43
N LYS A 106 2.21 -13.11 11.77
CA LYS A 106 0.90 -12.56 12.18
C LYS A 106 0.94 -11.04 12.46
N LYS A 107 1.75 -10.31 11.70
CA LYS A 107 1.85 -8.84 11.78
C LYS A 107 0.83 -8.20 10.84
N PRO A 108 0.54 -6.90 10.98
CA PRO A 108 -0.24 -6.14 10.00
C PRO A 108 0.20 -6.45 8.56
N PHE A 109 -0.76 -6.81 7.70
CA PHE A 109 -0.51 -7.20 6.30
C PHE A 109 -0.26 -5.99 5.38
N ILE A 110 0.45 -4.97 5.88
CA ILE A 110 0.73 -3.72 5.19
C ILE A 110 2.24 -3.54 5.16
N CYS A 111 2.84 -3.68 3.98
CA CYS A 111 4.24 -3.35 3.75
C CYS A 111 4.37 -1.91 3.26
N LYS A 112 5.59 -1.38 3.24
CA LYS A 112 5.88 -0.04 2.69
C LYS A 112 5.27 0.25 1.31
N HIS A 113 5.11 -0.75 0.44
CA HIS A 113 4.52 -0.55 -0.90
C HIS A 113 3.01 -0.35 -0.82
N ILE A 114 2.30 -1.14 0.00
CA ILE A 114 0.86 -0.97 0.22
C ILE A 114 0.61 0.37 0.91
N LEU A 115 1.35 0.65 1.99
CA LEU A 115 1.26 1.89 2.75
C LEU A 115 1.49 3.11 1.84
N GLY A 116 2.62 3.12 1.13
CA GLY A 116 2.97 4.23 0.24
C GLY A 116 2.00 4.38 -0.92
N SER A 117 1.42 3.29 -1.44
CA SER A 117 0.46 3.36 -2.54
C SER A 117 -0.84 4.05 -2.13
N ARG A 118 -1.34 3.77 -0.92
CA ARG A 118 -2.56 4.41 -0.39
C ARG A 118 -2.30 5.89 -0.09
N LEU A 119 -1.19 6.20 0.58
CA LEU A 119 -0.80 7.57 0.88
C LEU A 119 -0.52 8.37 -0.41
N ALA A 120 0.15 7.80 -1.40
CA ALA A 120 0.41 8.46 -2.68
C ALA A 120 -0.88 8.82 -3.42
N ILE A 121 -1.91 7.95 -3.37
CA ILE A 121 -3.22 8.23 -3.96
C ILE A 121 -3.90 9.36 -3.20
N ALA A 122 -4.01 9.24 -1.87
CA ALA A 122 -4.66 10.25 -1.03
C ALA A 122 -3.98 11.63 -1.18
N MET A 123 -2.65 11.69 -1.23
CA MET A 123 -1.89 12.93 -1.41
C MET A 123 -1.81 13.43 -2.87
N LYS A 124 -2.46 12.75 -3.83
CA LYS A 124 -2.32 13.01 -5.28
C LYS A 124 -0.87 13.05 -5.79
N LYS A 125 0.01 12.25 -5.19
CA LYS A 125 1.43 12.10 -5.58
C LYS A 125 1.68 10.90 -6.51
N CYS A 126 0.62 10.26 -6.99
CA CYS A 126 0.69 9.16 -7.94
C CYS A 126 0.59 9.68 -9.39
N LYS A 127 1.42 9.17 -10.30
CA LYS A 127 1.25 9.43 -11.74
C LYS A 127 0.04 8.64 -12.24
N SER A 128 -0.71 9.17 -13.21
CA SER A 128 -1.84 8.47 -13.80
C SER A 128 -1.61 8.19 -15.28
N ARG A 129 -1.86 6.95 -15.73
CA ARG A 129 -1.88 6.60 -17.15
C ARG A 129 -3.01 5.62 -17.49
N THR A 130 -3.33 5.52 -18.77
CA THR A 130 -4.24 4.49 -19.30
C THR A 130 -3.42 3.46 -20.08
N SER A 131 -3.69 2.18 -19.87
CA SER A 131 -3.10 1.06 -20.62
C SER A 131 -4.20 0.28 -21.35
N PRO A 132 -4.05 -0.10 -22.64
CA PRO A 132 -5.09 -0.83 -23.36
C PRO A 132 -5.43 -2.17 -22.71
N ASN A 133 -4.46 -2.82 -22.07
CA ASN A 133 -4.62 -4.11 -21.40
C ASN A 133 -4.00 -4.07 -19.99
N PHE A 134 -4.45 -4.97 -19.12
CA PHE A 134 -3.80 -5.20 -17.84
C PHE A 134 -2.42 -5.84 -18.05
N VAL A 135 -1.40 -5.27 -17.42
CA VAL A 135 -0.03 -5.80 -17.42
C VAL A 135 0.36 -6.10 -15.99
N TYR A 136 0.65 -7.36 -15.72
CA TYR A 136 1.15 -7.79 -14.41
C TYR A 136 2.67 -7.69 -14.38
N HIS A 137 3.20 -7.02 -13.36
CA HIS A 137 4.63 -6.92 -13.13
C HIS A 137 5.02 -7.76 -11.91
N ASN A 138 6.06 -8.58 -12.08
CA ASN A 138 6.68 -9.36 -11.02
C ASN A 138 7.99 -8.71 -10.56
N MET A 139 8.47 -9.10 -9.37
CA MET A 139 9.77 -8.63 -8.83
C MET A 139 10.97 -8.88 -9.76
N SER A 140 10.87 -9.81 -10.71
CA SER A 140 11.92 -10.09 -11.71
C SER A 140 12.00 -9.07 -12.86
N ASP A 141 10.99 -8.22 -12.99
CA ASP A 141 10.83 -7.34 -14.15
C ASP A 141 11.67 -6.08 -13.93
N ASN A 142 12.98 -6.15 -14.20
CA ASN A 142 13.91 -5.03 -14.08
C ASN A 142 14.10 -4.23 -15.38
N ASN A 143 13.28 -4.46 -16.42
CA ASN A 143 13.44 -3.79 -17.71
C ASN A 143 12.13 -3.76 -18.51
N VAL A 144 11.19 -2.88 -18.15
CA VAL A 144 10.27 -2.27 -19.13
C VAL A 144 9.80 -0.91 -18.57
N LEU A 145 10.57 0.15 -18.86
CA LEU A 145 10.06 1.52 -18.93
C LEU A 145 10.39 2.06 -20.31
#